data_AF-A0A9E3UT84-F1
#
_entry.id   AF-A0A9E3UT84-F1
#
_cell.length_a   1.000
_cell.length_b   1.000
_cell.length_c   1.000
_cell.angle_alpha   90.00
_cell.angle_beta   90.00
_cell.angle_gamma   90.00
#
_symmetry.space_group_name_H-M   'P 1'
#
loop_
_entity.id
_entity.type
_entity.pdbx_description
1 polymer ?
#
loop_
_entity_poly.entity_id
_entity_poly.type
_entity_poly.pdbx_seq_one_letter_code
_entity_poly.pdbx_strand_id
1 'polypeptide(L)'
;MTGCGRFQARGGWRRGRGVERAGAGWGRSGFTLGELLVVTVILAILASLLLPALASVKARGKRAVCLSHLRQIGVAIHLYADDHRGRIPFGPVAPAFTSPASFYPSTGAPTSLLSLRDGQPVGLGLLLGSGLSREPRILFCPGNDQTVDSATELAKVGETQAQGSYYYRHGGNTALFDPAGEPFRSDHLRLDSLGHNRDGHPIQALVMDSQFLCPPELEAFNVRPRTHHRRRDQGILFADGSGRSVANRGERFTIDLRDYSELRGAFDRILGAFERADREP
;
A
#
# COMPACT_ATOMS: atom_id res chain seq x y z
N MET A 1 8.87 17.34 72.30
CA MET A 1 7.96 18.48 72.08
C MET A 1 6.90 18.01 71.09
N THR A 2 5.79 17.47 71.60
CA THR A 2 4.46 18.12 71.72
C THR A 2 3.71 18.17 70.39
N GLY A 3 2.50 17.65 70.22
CA GLY A 3 1.57 17.09 71.18
C GLY A 3 0.36 16.45 70.49
N CYS A 4 -0.21 15.50 71.21
CA CYS A 4 -1.50 14.85 70.96
C CYS A 4 -2.64 15.86 71.16
N GLY A 5 -3.55 15.95 70.18
CA GLY A 5 -4.74 16.80 70.22
C GLY A 5 -6.00 16.00 69.92
N ARG A 6 -6.64 15.51 70.99
CA ARG A 6 -7.94 14.84 70.99
C ARG A 6 -9.05 15.91 70.86
N PHE A 7 -9.92 15.81 69.86
CA PHE A 7 -11.14 16.62 69.79
C PHE A 7 -12.37 15.72 69.61
N GLN A 8 -13.18 15.66 70.67
CA GLN A 8 -14.56 15.18 70.64
C GLN A 8 -15.45 16.31 70.09
N ALA A 9 -16.33 15.99 69.14
CA ALA A 9 -17.48 16.82 68.83
C ALA A 9 -18.74 15.95 68.81
N ARG A 10 -19.50 16.04 69.91
CA ARG A 10 -20.91 15.69 69.98
C ARG A 10 -21.69 16.74 69.17
N GLY A 11 -22.48 16.34 68.19
CA GLY A 11 -23.35 17.24 67.43
C GLY A 11 -24.52 16.48 66.83
N GLY A 12 -25.72 16.73 67.35
CA GLY A 12 -26.93 15.96 67.08
C GLY A 12 -27.41 16.01 65.63
N TRP A 13 -27.74 14.85 65.10
CA TRP A 13 -28.47 14.71 63.84
C TRP A 13 -29.93 15.11 64.05
N ARG A 14 -30.26 16.36 63.69
CA ARG A 14 -31.65 16.79 63.50
C ARG A 14 -32.23 16.08 62.29
N ARG A 15 -33.32 15.33 62.48
CA ARG A 15 -34.13 14.74 61.40
C ARG A 15 -34.68 15.85 60.52
N GLY A 16 -34.03 16.07 59.38
CA GLY A 16 -34.59 16.83 58.27
C GLY A 16 -35.73 16.04 57.63
N ARG A 17 -36.88 16.71 57.46
CA ARG A 17 -38.11 16.20 56.87
C ARG A 17 -37.87 15.57 55.50
N GLY A 18 -38.54 14.44 55.26
CA GLY A 18 -38.49 13.69 54.01
C GLY A 18 -38.92 14.56 52.82
N VAL A 19 -38.08 14.59 51.81
CA VAL A 19 -38.46 15.01 50.46
C VAL A 19 -39.17 13.83 49.83
N GLU A 20 -40.50 13.88 49.79
CA GLU A 20 -41.31 12.96 48.99
C GLU A 20 -40.95 13.18 47.51
N ARG A 21 -40.12 12.30 46.96
CA ARG A 21 -39.94 12.21 45.52
C ARG A 21 -41.22 11.60 44.95
N ALA A 22 -42.06 12.43 44.35
CA ALA A 22 -43.10 11.98 43.44
C ALA A 22 -42.43 11.22 42.28
N GLY A 23 -42.29 9.91 42.42
CA GLY A 23 -41.89 9.03 41.35
C GLY A 23 -43.00 9.01 40.31
N ALA A 24 -42.87 9.83 39.27
CA ALA A 24 -43.63 9.65 38.05
C ALA A 24 -43.32 8.25 37.52
N GLY A 25 -44.20 7.29 37.84
CA GLY A 25 -44.12 5.94 37.33
C GLY A 25 -44.35 5.98 35.84
N TRP A 26 -43.27 5.97 35.05
CA TRP A 26 -43.35 5.49 33.68
C TRP A 26 -43.86 4.06 33.76
N GLY A 27 -45.14 3.88 33.41
CA GLY A 27 -45.77 2.57 33.30
C GLY A 27 -44.84 1.68 32.47
N ARG A 28 -44.37 0.59 33.07
CA ARG A 28 -43.48 -0.36 32.42
C ARG A 28 -44.31 -1.18 31.43
N SER A 29 -44.68 -0.59 30.29
CA SER A 29 -45.13 -1.35 29.14
C SER A 29 -43.94 -2.13 28.62
N GLY A 30 -43.89 -3.43 28.92
CA GLY A 30 -42.90 -4.32 28.33
C GLY A 30 -43.17 -4.46 26.83
N PHE A 31 -42.12 -4.36 26.02
CA PHE A 31 -42.20 -4.70 24.60
C PHE A 31 -42.71 -6.14 24.46
N THR A 32 -43.72 -6.34 23.61
CA THR A 32 -44.17 -7.69 23.27
C THR A 32 -43.17 -8.35 22.31
N LEU A 33 -43.12 -9.68 22.31
CA LEU A 33 -42.24 -10.45 21.42
C LEU A 33 -42.50 -10.10 19.94
N GLY A 34 -43.75 -9.84 19.57
CA GLY A 34 -44.15 -9.46 18.21
C GLY A 34 -43.63 -8.08 17.78
N GLU A 35 -43.67 -7.08 18.67
CA GLU A 35 -43.15 -5.74 18.37
C GLU A 35 -41.64 -5.76 18.14
N LEU A 36 -40.90 -6.52 18.97
CA LEU A 36 -39.46 -6.70 18.78
C LEU A 36 -39.14 -7.44 17.47
N LEU A 37 -39.96 -8.43 17.11
CA LEU A 37 -39.77 -9.20 15.88
C LEU A 37 -39.98 -8.34 14.64
N VAL A 38 -41.04 -7.54 14.58
CA VAL A 38 -41.29 -6.64 13.44
C VAL A 38 -40.15 -5.62 13.29
N VAL A 39 -39.66 -5.05 14.40
CA VAL A 39 -38.55 -4.09 14.35
C VAL A 39 -37.27 -4.72 13.85
N THR A 40 -36.91 -5.92 14.33
CA THR A 40 -35.70 -6.61 13.86
C THR A 40 -35.81 -7.04 12.41
N VAL A 41 -37.00 -7.41 11.91
CA VAL A 41 -37.25 -7.68 10.49
C VAL A 41 -37.05 -6.43 9.65
N ILE A 42 -37.61 -5.29 10.06
CA ILE A 42 -37.44 -4.02 9.33
C ILE A 42 -35.97 -3.59 9.34
N LEU A 43 -35.28 -3.67 10.49
CA LEU A 43 -33.85 -3.36 10.60
C LEU A 43 -32.99 -4.28 9.72
N ALA A 44 -33.33 -5.57 9.62
CA ALA A 44 -32.62 -6.51 8.77
C ALA A 44 -32.77 -6.16 7.28
N ILE A 45 -33.99 -5.80 6.84
CA ILE A 45 -34.24 -5.34 5.47
C ILE A 45 -33.45 -4.07 5.17
N LEU A 46 -33.53 -3.06 6.04
CA LEU A 46 -32.78 -1.81 5.87
C LEU A 46 -31.26 -2.06 5.84
N ALA A 47 -30.74 -2.87 6.76
CA ALA A 47 -29.33 -3.23 6.81
C ALA A 47 -28.88 -3.93 5.53
N SER A 48 -29.70 -4.85 4.98
CA SER A 48 -29.39 -5.56 3.73
C SER A 48 -29.22 -4.64 2.51
N LEU A 49 -29.94 -3.51 2.48
CA LEU A 49 -29.84 -2.51 1.42
C LEU A 49 -28.64 -1.55 1.65
N LEU A 50 -28.32 -1.26 2.92
CA LEU A 50 -27.25 -0.35 3.32
C LEU A 50 -25.84 -0.97 3.19
N LEU A 51 -25.68 -2.26 3.53
CA LEU A 51 -24.40 -2.96 3.50
C LEU A 51 -23.67 -2.91 2.14
N PRO A 52 -24.31 -3.22 1.00
CA PRO A 52 -23.65 -3.16 -0.31
C PRO A 52 -23.25 -1.72 -0.69
N ALA A 53 -24.08 -0.73 -0.34
CA ALA A 53 -23.77 0.68 -0.56
C ALA A 53 -22.54 1.12 0.25
N LEU A 54 -22.49 0.77 1.54
CA LEU A 54 -21.37 1.09 2.42
C LEU A 54 -20.06 0.41 1.97
N ALA A 55 -20.13 -0.85 1.53
CA ALA A 55 -18.98 -1.57 0.99
C ALA A 55 -18.39 -0.86 -0.26
N SER A 56 -19.25 -0.37 -1.15
CA SER A 56 -18.86 0.40 -2.33
C SER A 56 -18.21 1.74 -1.94
N VAL A 57 -18.81 2.48 -1.00
CA VAL A 57 -18.25 3.76 -0.50
C VAL A 57 -16.87 3.54 0.12
N LYS A 58 -16.71 2.51 0.97
CA LYS A 58 -15.41 2.17 1.58
C LYS A 58 -14.36 1.84 0.52
N ALA A 59 -14.72 1.10 -0.53
CA ALA A 59 -13.81 0.77 -1.62
C ALA A 59 -13.36 2.04 -2.39
N ARG A 60 -14.29 2.97 -2.68
CA ARG A 60 -13.96 4.27 -3.30
C ARG A 60 -13.08 5.13 -2.40
N GLY A 61 -13.36 5.17 -1.09
CA GLY A 61 -12.52 5.87 -0.12
C GLY A 61 -11.09 5.34 -0.09
N LYS A 62 -10.91 4.02 -0.07
CA LYS A 62 -9.59 3.39 -0.17
C LYS A 62 -8.85 3.77 -1.46
N ARG A 63 -9.55 3.84 -2.60
CA ARG A 63 -8.95 4.27 -3.88
C ARG A 63 -8.49 5.72 -3.85
N ALA A 64 -9.30 6.62 -3.27
CA ALA A 64 -8.94 8.02 -3.12
C ALA A 64 -7.66 8.20 -2.27
N VAL A 65 -7.55 7.44 -1.17
CA VAL A 65 -6.35 7.43 -0.33
C VAL A 65 -5.15 6.84 -1.08
N CYS A 66 -5.32 5.72 -1.79
CA CYS A 66 -4.26 5.14 -2.62
C CYS A 66 -3.73 6.16 -3.66
N LEU A 67 -4.63 6.87 -4.34
CA LEU A 67 -4.24 7.89 -5.31
C LEU A 67 -3.49 9.07 -4.66
N SER A 68 -3.86 9.43 -3.43
CA SER A 68 -3.11 10.40 -2.63
C SER A 68 -1.72 9.87 -2.27
N HIS A 69 -1.59 8.60 -1.89
CA HIS A 69 -0.30 7.98 -1.62
C HIS A 69 0.60 8.04 -2.87
N LEU A 70 0.08 7.67 -4.04
CA LEU A 70 0.83 7.77 -5.31
C LEU A 70 1.34 9.19 -5.57
N ARG A 71 0.49 10.21 -5.39
CA ARG A 71 0.93 11.62 -5.55
C ARG A 71 2.00 12.02 -4.55
N GLN A 72 1.91 11.57 -3.30
CA GLN A 72 2.93 11.83 -2.27
C GLN A 72 4.25 11.12 -2.61
N ILE A 73 4.19 9.91 -3.19
CA ILE A 73 5.37 9.24 -3.75
C ILE A 73 5.95 10.08 -4.90
N GLY A 74 5.11 10.61 -5.80
CA GLY A 74 5.54 11.52 -6.88
C GLY A 74 6.30 12.73 -6.35
N VAL A 75 5.73 13.43 -5.36
CA VAL A 75 6.40 14.55 -4.70
C VAL A 75 7.75 14.12 -4.12
N ALA A 76 7.81 12.98 -3.44
CA ALA A 76 9.07 12.46 -2.89
C ALA A 76 10.09 12.10 -3.98
N ILE A 77 9.66 11.58 -5.15
CA ILE A 77 10.52 11.31 -6.31
C ILE A 77 11.07 12.61 -6.90
N HIS A 78 10.24 13.65 -7.04
CA HIS A 78 10.69 14.95 -7.53
C HIS A 78 11.69 15.61 -6.58
N LEU A 79 11.39 15.62 -5.27
CA LEU A 79 12.33 16.11 -4.25
C LEU A 79 13.65 15.36 -4.28
N TYR A 80 13.60 14.03 -4.40
CA TYR A 80 14.80 13.23 -4.56
C TYR A 80 15.57 13.62 -5.82
N ALA A 81 14.88 13.78 -6.96
CA ALA A 81 15.51 14.16 -8.21
C ALA A 81 16.19 15.52 -8.11
N ASP A 82 15.56 16.52 -7.48
CA ASP A 82 16.15 17.84 -7.25
C ASP A 82 17.48 17.74 -6.49
N ASP A 83 17.52 16.91 -5.44
CA ASP A 83 18.73 16.67 -4.64
C ASP A 83 19.79 15.81 -5.37
N HIS A 84 19.37 14.96 -6.32
CA HIS A 84 20.22 13.95 -6.96
C HIS A 84 20.52 14.26 -8.43
N ARG A 85 20.57 15.55 -8.79
CA ARG A 85 20.88 16.05 -10.15
C ARG A 85 19.90 15.54 -11.21
N GLY A 86 18.61 15.52 -10.91
CA GLY A 86 17.53 15.07 -11.78
C GLY A 86 17.39 13.55 -11.92
N ARG A 87 18.17 12.75 -11.20
CA ARG A 87 18.08 11.29 -11.27
C ARG A 87 16.89 10.79 -10.46
N ILE A 88 16.12 9.85 -11.01
CA ILE A 88 15.07 9.17 -10.23
C ILE A 88 15.69 8.34 -9.10
N PRO A 89 14.95 7.95 -8.06
CA PRO A 89 15.43 6.93 -7.13
C PRO A 89 15.71 5.63 -7.89
N PHE A 90 16.98 5.22 -7.97
CA PHE A 90 17.39 3.97 -8.61
C PHE A 90 18.40 3.24 -7.72
N GLY A 91 18.31 1.92 -7.64
CA GLY A 91 19.25 1.08 -6.90
C GLY A 91 20.56 0.84 -7.66
N PRO A 92 21.58 0.24 -7.03
CA PRO A 92 22.80 -0.15 -7.73
C PRO A 92 22.48 -1.13 -8.87
N VAL A 93 23.30 -1.11 -9.93
CA VAL A 93 23.12 -1.94 -11.15
C VAL A 93 22.93 -3.41 -10.78
N ALA A 94 21.99 -4.08 -11.45
CA ALA A 94 21.79 -5.50 -11.24
C ALA A 94 22.84 -6.39 -11.89
N PRO A 95 23.41 -7.40 -11.18
CA PRO A 95 24.23 -8.40 -11.82
C PRO A 95 23.37 -9.22 -12.77
N ALA A 96 24.03 -9.92 -13.71
CA ALA A 96 23.35 -10.79 -14.65
C ALA A 96 22.50 -11.85 -13.92
N PHE A 97 21.34 -12.16 -14.49
CA PHE A 97 20.45 -13.18 -13.96
C PHE A 97 21.04 -14.58 -14.20
N THR A 98 21.59 -15.19 -13.14
CA THR A 98 22.27 -16.50 -13.21
C THR A 98 21.47 -17.66 -12.62
N SER A 99 20.41 -17.41 -11.83
CA SER A 99 19.51 -18.44 -11.27
C SER A 99 18.20 -17.83 -10.76
N PRO A 100 17.12 -18.61 -10.53
CA PRO A 100 15.89 -18.12 -9.88
C PRO A 100 16.10 -17.58 -8.45
N ALA A 101 17.12 -18.05 -7.72
CA ALA A 101 17.53 -17.42 -6.46
C ALA A 101 18.21 -16.07 -6.70
N SER A 102 18.83 -15.89 -7.88
CA SER A 102 19.39 -14.64 -8.39
C SER A 102 18.34 -13.76 -9.10
N PHE A 103 17.05 -14.02 -8.93
CA PHE A 103 15.97 -13.25 -9.57
C PHE A 103 15.82 -11.83 -8.97
N TYR A 104 16.46 -11.57 -7.82
CA TYR A 104 16.23 -10.34 -7.05
C TYR A 104 17.45 -9.56 -6.45
N PRO A 105 18.76 -9.78 -6.74
CA PRO A 105 19.82 -9.51 -5.76
C PRO A 105 20.50 -8.14 -5.89
N SER A 106 19.85 -7.08 -6.35
CA SER A 106 20.62 -5.84 -6.60
C SER A 106 19.84 -4.57 -6.83
N THR A 107 18.73 -4.66 -7.55
CA THR A 107 17.89 -3.47 -7.81
C THR A 107 16.62 -3.56 -7.00
N GLY A 108 16.35 -4.74 -6.43
CA GLY A 108 15.09 -5.07 -5.80
C GLY A 108 14.04 -5.42 -6.85
N ALA A 109 13.10 -6.30 -6.49
CA ALA A 109 11.83 -6.41 -7.21
C ALA A 109 11.28 -4.99 -7.52
N PRO A 110 10.42 -4.80 -8.54
CA PRO A 110 9.82 -3.49 -8.75
C PRO A 110 9.02 -3.02 -7.50
N THR A 111 8.70 -3.94 -6.58
CA THR A 111 8.12 -3.67 -5.25
C THR A 111 9.11 -3.56 -4.09
N SER A 112 10.40 -3.85 -4.29
CA SER A 112 11.37 -3.94 -3.20
C SER A 112 11.75 -2.56 -2.67
N LEU A 113 11.98 -2.51 -1.36
CA LEU A 113 12.46 -1.31 -0.67
C LEU A 113 13.95 -1.39 -0.32
N LEU A 114 14.59 -2.55 -0.53
CA LEU A 114 16.02 -2.74 -0.30
C LEU A 114 16.64 -3.74 -1.29
N SER A 115 17.97 -3.66 -1.39
CA SER A 115 18.81 -4.58 -2.11
C SER A 115 18.99 -5.85 -1.28
N LEU A 116 18.75 -7.01 -1.89
CA LEU A 116 18.94 -8.29 -1.23
C LEU A 116 20.40 -8.72 -1.11
N ARG A 117 21.33 -7.94 -1.68
CA ARG A 117 22.76 -8.21 -1.59
C ARG A 117 23.39 -7.64 -0.34
N ASP A 118 23.02 -6.41 0.03
CA ASP A 118 23.69 -5.62 1.07
C ASP A 118 22.70 -4.94 2.03
N GLY A 119 21.40 -5.17 1.86
CA GLY A 119 20.35 -4.60 2.72
C GLY A 119 20.10 -3.11 2.51
N GLN A 120 20.85 -2.46 1.63
CA GLN A 120 20.75 -1.01 1.43
C GLN A 120 19.43 -0.63 0.76
N PRO A 121 18.84 0.54 1.07
CA PRO A 121 17.62 0.98 0.42
C PRO A 121 17.80 1.12 -1.10
N VAL A 122 16.79 0.70 -1.87
CA VAL A 122 16.78 0.82 -3.34
C VAL A 122 15.40 1.28 -3.83
N GLY A 123 15.36 1.84 -5.03
CA GLY A 123 14.11 2.30 -5.63
C GLY A 123 13.35 3.24 -4.69
N LEU A 124 12.09 2.92 -4.38
CA LEU A 124 11.29 3.72 -3.45
C LEU A 124 11.80 3.67 -2.00
N GLY A 125 12.57 2.67 -1.62
CA GLY A 125 13.17 2.59 -0.30
C GLY A 125 14.18 3.71 -0.01
N LEU A 126 14.83 4.26 -1.04
CA LEU A 126 15.71 5.43 -0.90
C LEU A 126 14.98 6.65 -0.34
N LEU A 127 13.65 6.71 -0.55
CA LEU A 127 12.81 7.80 -0.07
C LEU A 127 12.50 7.70 1.44
N LEU A 128 12.73 6.54 2.07
CA LEU A 128 12.47 6.33 3.50
C LEU A 128 13.42 7.14 4.38
N GLY A 129 14.64 7.40 3.93
CA GLY A 129 15.61 8.24 4.63
C GLY A 129 15.36 9.75 4.47
N SER A 130 14.50 10.16 3.55
CA SER A 130 14.25 11.56 3.21
C SER A 130 12.75 11.85 3.10
N GLY A 131 12.21 11.91 1.88
CA GLY A 131 10.88 12.42 1.54
C GLY A 131 9.71 11.68 2.20
N LEU A 132 9.91 10.43 2.61
CA LEU A 132 8.88 9.59 3.26
C LEU A 132 9.20 9.23 4.71
N SER A 133 10.24 9.81 5.31
CA SER A 133 10.69 9.50 6.67
C SER A 133 9.60 9.65 7.74
N ARG A 134 8.69 10.62 7.58
CA ARG A 134 7.59 10.88 8.52
C ARG A 134 6.36 10.01 8.30
N GLU A 135 6.14 9.50 7.09
CA GLU A 135 4.97 8.70 6.75
C GLU A 135 5.33 7.57 5.77
N PRO A 136 6.11 6.58 6.21
CA PRO A 136 6.57 5.50 5.35
C PRO A 136 5.44 4.56 4.90
N ARG A 137 4.26 4.62 5.56
CA ARG A 137 3.09 3.80 5.21
C ARG A 137 2.48 4.18 3.86
N ILE A 138 2.85 5.33 3.29
CA ILE A 138 2.49 5.75 1.93
C ILE A 138 2.87 4.70 0.89
N LEU A 139 3.95 3.93 1.12
CA LEU A 139 4.40 2.85 0.24
C LEU A 139 3.48 1.62 0.21
N PHE A 140 2.37 1.65 0.95
CA PHE A 140 1.39 0.59 1.02
C PHE A 140 0.02 1.10 0.59
N CYS A 141 -0.66 0.33 -0.26
CA CYS A 141 -1.99 0.65 -0.74
C CYS A 141 -3.03 0.14 0.27
N PRO A 142 -3.93 1.01 0.79
CA PRO A 142 -4.98 0.60 1.72
C PRO A 142 -6.07 -0.28 1.05
N GLY A 143 -6.02 -0.38 -0.27
CA GLY A 143 -6.86 -1.20 -1.11
C GLY A 143 -6.36 -2.63 -1.33
N ASN A 144 -5.36 -3.10 -0.58
CA ASN A 144 -4.86 -4.48 -0.72
C ASN A 144 -5.97 -5.53 -0.58
N ASP A 145 -5.88 -6.59 -1.39
CA ASP A 145 -6.77 -7.74 -1.30
C ASP A 145 -6.22 -8.80 -0.34
N GLN A 146 -4.89 -8.84 -0.18
CA GLN A 146 -4.19 -9.66 0.79
C GLN A 146 -3.72 -8.80 1.97
N THR A 147 -3.78 -9.35 3.18
CA THR A 147 -3.30 -8.64 4.38
C THR A 147 -1.79 -8.46 4.33
N VAL A 148 -1.36 -7.20 4.21
CA VAL A 148 0.04 -6.80 4.36
C VAL A 148 0.15 -5.96 5.62
N ASP A 149 0.96 -6.41 6.57
CA ASP A 149 1.34 -5.57 7.70
C ASP A 149 2.48 -4.64 7.30
N SER A 150 2.12 -3.39 7.01
CA SER A 150 3.07 -2.34 6.67
C SER A 150 4.14 -2.12 7.74
N ALA A 151 3.82 -2.27 9.03
CA ALA A 151 4.79 -2.04 10.10
C ALA A 151 5.84 -3.16 10.11
N THR A 152 5.38 -4.41 9.95
CA THR A 152 6.28 -5.56 9.80
C THR A 152 7.15 -5.45 8.55
N GLU A 153 6.62 -5.02 7.40
CA GLU A 153 7.43 -4.82 6.19
C GLU A 153 8.45 -3.68 6.36
N LEU A 154 8.07 -2.58 7.00
CA LEU A 154 8.98 -1.45 7.25
C LEU A 154 10.06 -1.78 8.26
N ALA A 155 9.77 -2.60 9.28
CA ALA A 155 10.75 -3.05 10.27
C ALA A 155 11.86 -3.93 9.66
N LYS A 156 11.61 -4.52 8.48
CA LYS A 156 12.62 -5.29 7.74
C LYS A 156 13.61 -4.40 6.99
N VAL A 157 13.29 -3.12 6.75
CA VAL A 157 14.16 -2.22 6.00
C VAL A 157 15.49 -2.04 6.74
N GLY A 158 16.60 -2.37 6.05
CA GLY A 158 17.95 -2.39 6.63
C GLY A 158 18.36 -3.72 7.28
N GLU A 159 17.44 -4.69 7.38
CA GLU A 159 17.66 -5.98 8.05
C GLU A 159 17.47 -7.17 7.09
N THR A 160 16.29 -7.29 6.47
CA THR A 160 15.88 -8.42 5.61
C THR A 160 14.95 -7.95 4.49
N GLN A 161 14.52 -8.82 3.57
CA GLN A 161 13.68 -8.44 2.44
C GLN A 161 12.38 -7.70 2.84
N ALA A 162 12.20 -6.47 2.34
CA ALA A 162 10.99 -5.65 2.52
C ALA A 162 10.36 -5.30 1.18
N GLN A 163 9.03 -5.33 1.11
CA GLN A 163 8.28 -5.06 -0.12
C GLN A 163 7.09 -4.11 0.09
N GLY A 164 7.01 -3.08 -0.75
CA GLY A 164 5.88 -2.16 -0.86
C GLY A 164 4.73 -2.72 -1.72
N SER A 165 3.65 -1.95 -1.80
CA SER A 165 2.45 -2.30 -2.60
C SER A 165 2.56 -1.99 -4.09
N TYR A 166 3.56 -1.21 -4.51
CA TYR A 166 3.62 -0.69 -5.86
C TYR A 166 4.78 -1.26 -6.62
N TYR A 167 4.57 -1.59 -7.89
CA TYR A 167 5.65 -1.70 -8.85
C TYR A 167 6.20 -0.31 -9.13
N TYR A 168 7.52 -0.20 -9.15
CA TYR A 168 8.24 1.02 -9.47
C TYR A 168 9.24 0.73 -10.59
N ARG A 169 9.18 1.53 -11.64
CA ARG A 169 10.10 1.53 -12.77
C ARG A 169 11.37 2.30 -12.39
N HIS A 170 12.14 1.75 -11.46
CA HIS A 170 13.54 2.14 -11.32
C HIS A 170 14.33 1.36 -12.36
N GLY A 171 15.12 2.04 -13.19
CA GLY A 171 15.76 1.37 -14.32
C GLY A 171 16.93 0.45 -13.96
N GLY A 172 16.94 -0.10 -12.75
CA GLY A 172 17.79 -1.21 -12.38
C GLY A 172 17.30 -2.53 -12.99
N ASN A 173 17.31 -2.66 -14.31
CA ASN A 173 17.06 -3.93 -14.96
C ASN A 173 18.35 -4.75 -15.07
N THR A 174 18.21 -6.08 -15.03
CA THR A 174 19.33 -6.99 -15.25
C THR A 174 19.79 -6.90 -16.70
N ALA A 175 21.09 -7.10 -16.95
CA ALA A 175 21.67 -7.21 -18.30
C ALA A 175 21.02 -8.31 -19.18
N LEU A 176 20.09 -9.10 -18.65
CA LEU A 176 19.26 -10.03 -19.42
C LEU A 176 18.41 -9.32 -20.48
N PHE A 177 18.16 -8.01 -20.32
CA PHE A 177 17.29 -7.22 -21.18
C PHE A 177 18.01 -6.07 -21.90
N ASP A 178 19.31 -5.90 -21.65
CA ASP A 178 20.14 -4.96 -22.39
C ASP A 178 20.58 -5.59 -23.72
N PRO A 179 20.78 -4.79 -24.79
CA PRO A 179 21.38 -5.27 -26.01
C PRO A 179 22.72 -5.95 -25.72
N ALA A 180 22.93 -7.14 -26.27
CA ALA A 180 24.18 -7.87 -26.08
C ALA A 180 25.39 -7.00 -26.50
N GLY A 181 26.29 -6.72 -25.55
CA GLY A 181 27.53 -5.98 -25.79
C GLY A 181 27.52 -4.51 -25.37
N GLU A 182 26.39 -3.94 -24.95
CA GLU A 182 26.34 -2.57 -24.43
C GLU A 182 26.30 -2.56 -22.89
N PRO A 183 27.23 -1.85 -22.20
CA PRO A 183 27.19 -1.75 -20.76
C PRO A 183 26.00 -0.89 -20.30
N PHE A 184 25.22 -1.40 -19.34
CA PHE A 184 24.16 -0.64 -18.67
C PHE A 184 24.71 0.67 -18.09
N ARG A 185 24.12 1.81 -18.47
CA ARG A 185 24.48 3.14 -17.93
C ARG A 185 23.29 3.73 -17.17
N SER A 186 23.29 3.60 -15.84
CA SER A 186 22.27 4.20 -14.95
C SER A 186 22.20 5.72 -15.05
N ASP A 187 23.28 6.37 -15.47
CA ASP A 187 23.45 7.83 -15.44
C ASP A 187 22.48 8.57 -16.37
N HIS A 188 21.78 7.85 -17.25
CA HIS A 188 20.86 8.42 -18.23
C HIS A 188 19.40 8.48 -17.74
N LEU A 189 19.03 7.81 -16.64
CA LEU A 189 17.65 7.79 -16.14
C LEU A 189 17.35 9.02 -15.30
N ARG A 190 17.03 10.10 -16.02
CA ARG A 190 16.62 11.36 -15.41
C ARG A 190 15.10 11.48 -15.43
N LEU A 191 14.54 12.10 -14.40
CA LEU A 191 13.09 12.28 -14.28
C LEU A 191 12.49 13.06 -15.46
N ASP A 192 13.25 14.01 -16.00
CA ASP A 192 12.90 14.82 -17.18
C ASP A 192 13.22 14.13 -18.53
N SER A 193 13.94 13.01 -18.51
CA SER A 193 14.39 12.32 -19.71
C SER A 193 14.54 10.82 -19.44
N LEU A 194 13.41 10.13 -19.33
CA LEU A 194 13.36 8.68 -19.06
C LEU A 194 13.62 7.82 -20.31
N GLY A 195 13.61 8.42 -21.51
CA GLY A 195 13.79 7.71 -22.78
C GLY A 195 12.50 7.10 -23.33
N HIS A 196 12.66 6.09 -24.18
CA HIS A 196 11.55 5.39 -24.83
C HIS A 196 11.49 3.93 -24.37
N ASN A 197 10.29 3.36 -24.36
CA ASN A 197 10.07 1.95 -24.08
C ASN A 197 10.29 1.08 -25.34
N ARG A 198 10.10 -0.24 -25.22
CA ARG A 198 10.39 -1.19 -26.33
C ARG A 198 9.48 -1.01 -27.55
N ASP A 199 8.32 -0.38 -27.35
CA ASP A 199 7.36 -0.04 -28.40
C ASP A 199 7.67 1.33 -29.04
N GLY A 200 8.73 2.02 -28.62
CA GLY A 200 9.12 3.33 -29.13
C GLY A 200 8.29 4.50 -28.59
N HIS A 201 7.49 4.28 -27.53
CA HIS A 201 6.75 5.34 -26.86
C HIS A 201 7.58 5.99 -25.74
N PRO A 202 7.44 7.31 -25.47
CA PRO A 202 8.09 7.94 -24.33
C PRO A 202 7.68 7.27 -23.02
N ILE A 203 8.65 7.01 -22.15
CA ILE A 203 8.37 6.46 -20.82
C ILE A 203 7.73 7.54 -19.95
N GLN A 204 6.56 7.24 -19.40
CA GLN A 204 5.82 8.17 -18.55
C GLN A 204 5.39 7.53 -17.23
N ALA A 205 5.01 6.25 -17.23
CA ALA A 205 4.56 5.56 -16.02
C ALA A 205 5.74 5.12 -15.15
N LEU A 206 5.80 5.67 -13.93
CA LEU A 206 6.85 5.40 -12.95
C LEU A 206 6.42 4.37 -11.90
N VAL A 207 5.26 4.57 -11.26
CA VAL A 207 4.79 3.71 -10.17
C VAL A 207 3.39 3.22 -10.51
N MET A 208 3.09 1.96 -10.20
CA MET A 208 1.74 1.42 -10.37
C MET A 208 1.41 0.39 -9.28
N ASP A 209 0.15 0.26 -8.87
CA ASP A 209 -0.29 -0.82 -7.97
C ASP A 209 0.20 -2.19 -8.45
N SER A 210 0.65 -3.07 -7.54
CA SER A 210 0.96 -4.45 -7.94
C SER A 210 -0.33 -5.23 -8.17
N GLN A 211 -0.42 -5.94 -9.29
CA GLN A 211 -1.51 -6.88 -9.58
C GLN A 211 -0.90 -8.22 -9.94
N PHE A 212 -0.32 -8.90 -8.95
CA PHE A 212 0.45 -10.13 -9.13
C PHE A 212 -0.32 -11.34 -8.64
N LEU A 213 -0.42 -12.37 -9.48
CA LEU A 213 -0.92 -13.69 -9.12
C LEU A 213 0.18 -14.71 -9.38
N CYS A 214 0.30 -15.65 -8.47
CA CYS A 214 1.28 -16.72 -8.55
C CYS A 214 0.74 -17.98 -7.87
N PRO A 215 1.23 -19.16 -8.26
CA PRO A 215 0.76 -20.39 -7.69
C PRO A 215 1.39 -20.60 -6.29
N PRO A 216 0.79 -21.43 -5.41
CA PRO A 216 1.22 -21.55 -4.02
C PRO A 216 2.66 -22.04 -3.83
N GLU A 217 3.21 -22.78 -4.79
CA GLU A 217 4.57 -23.32 -4.74
C GLU A 217 5.64 -22.23 -4.70
N LEU A 218 5.31 -21.02 -5.18
CA LEU A 218 6.19 -19.86 -5.10
C LEU A 218 6.31 -19.27 -3.69
N GLU A 219 5.46 -19.68 -2.75
CA GLU A 219 5.55 -19.26 -1.35
C GLU A 219 6.85 -19.72 -0.68
N ALA A 220 7.43 -20.85 -1.10
CA ALA A 220 8.74 -21.32 -0.63
C ALA A 220 9.87 -20.31 -0.90
N PHE A 221 9.68 -19.41 -1.87
CA PHE A 221 10.60 -18.33 -2.22
C PHE A 221 10.12 -16.96 -1.71
N ASN A 222 9.15 -16.94 -0.79
CA ASN A 222 8.51 -15.74 -0.25
C ASN A 222 7.86 -14.86 -1.35
N VAL A 223 7.43 -15.49 -2.46
CA VAL A 223 6.68 -14.84 -3.53
C VAL A 223 5.21 -15.19 -3.34
N ARG A 224 4.40 -14.19 -2.97
CA ARG A 224 2.97 -14.34 -2.68
C ARG A 224 2.12 -13.49 -3.63
N PRO A 225 0.87 -13.90 -3.91
CA PRO A 225 -0.05 -13.07 -4.68
C PRO A 225 -0.24 -11.71 -4.00
N ARG A 226 -0.20 -10.64 -4.78
CA ARG A 226 -0.32 -9.27 -4.29
C ARG A 226 -1.13 -8.44 -5.27
N THR A 227 -2.41 -8.28 -4.96
CA THR A 227 -3.38 -7.55 -5.77
C THR A 227 -4.04 -6.45 -4.95
N HIS A 228 -4.56 -5.45 -5.66
CA HIS A 228 -5.18 -4.29 -5.06
C HIS A 228 -6.52 -3.99 -5.73
N HIS A 229 -7.43 -3.39 -4.97
CA HIS A 229 -8.72 -2.93 -5.44
C HIS A 229 -9.54 -4.03 -6.15
N ARG A 230 -9.39 -5.29 -5.71
CA ARG A 230 -10.00 -6.48 -6.31
C ARG A 230 -9.67 -6.65 -7.79
N ARG A 231 -8.47 -6.22 -8.21
CA ARG A 231 -8.00 -6.16 -9.60
C ARG A 231 -8.90 -5.35 -10.55
N ARG A 232 -9.81 -4.51 -10.04
CA ARG A 232 -10.75 -3.75 -10.89
C ARG A 232 -10.14 -2.46 -11.45
N ASP A 233 -9.18 -1.91 -10.73
CA ASP A 233 -8.60 -0.61 -10.99
C ASP A 233 -7.08 -0.68 -10.79
N GLN A 234 -6.37 0.16 -11.52
CA GLN A 234 -4.92 0.28 -11.50
C GLN A 234 -4.57 1.73 -11.19
N GLY A 235 -3.98 1.98 -10.03
CA GLY A 235 -3.32 3.24 -9.73
C GLY A 235 -2.01 3.34 -10.53
N ILE A 236 -1.79 4.49 -11.16
CA ILE A 236 -0.59 4.81 -11.93
C ILE A 236 -0.12 6.21 -11.52
N LEU A 237 1.17 6.34 -11.24
CA LEU A 237 1.88 7.60 -11.07
C LEU A 237 2.76 7.82 -12.29
N PHE A 238 2.65 9.01 -12.89
CA PHE A 238 3.44 9.42 -14.03
C PHE A 238 4.63 10.28 -13.62
N ALA A 239 5.59 10.42 -14.53
CA ALA A 239 6.83 11.17 -14.35
C ALA A 239 6.64 12.68 -14.13
N ASP A 240 5.47 13.21 -14.50
CA ASP A 240 5.07 14.59 -14.20
C ASP A 240 4.49 14.77 -12.78
N GLY A 241 4.46 13.70 -11.98
CA GLY A 241 3.90 13.67 -10.64
C GLY A 241 2.38 13.46 -10.61
N SER A 242 1.71 13.37 -11.76
CA SER A 242 0.28 13.13 -11.83
C SER A 242 -0.05 11.68 -11.46
N GLY A 243 -1.08 11.50 -10.63
CA GLY A 243 -1.62 10.21 -10.26
C GLY A 243 -2.98 9.98 -10.89
N ARG A 244 -3.18 8.83 -11.54
CA ARG A 244 -4.46 8.41 -12.14
C ARG A 244 -4.87 7.01 -11.67
N SER A 245 -6.18 6.77 -11.68
CA SER A 245 -6.77 5.44 -11.46
C SER A 245 -7.47 5.04 -12.75
N VAL A 246 -6.97 4.00 -13.41
CA VAL A 246 -7.54 3.50 -14.67
C VAL A 246 -8.22 2.15 -14.46
N ALA A 247 -9.21 1.82 -15.29
CA ALA A 247 -9.87 0.52 -15.20
C ALA A 247 -8.94 -0.61 -15.68
N ASN A 248 -8.87 -1.69 -14.92
CA ASN A 248 -8.10 -2.89 -15.28
C ASN A 248 -8.98 -3.89 -16.05
N ARG A 249 -9.59 -3.43 -17.16
CA ARG A 249 -10.47 -4.27 -17.99
C ARG A 249 -9.66 -5.36 -18.69
N GLY A 250 -10.21 -6.57 -18.74
CA GLY A 250 -9.54 -7.72 -19.33
C GLY A 250 -8.21 -8.06 -18.63
N GLU A 251 -8.05 -7.61 -17.37
CA GLU A 251 -6.85 -7.89 -16.57
C GLU A 251 -5.53 -7.40 -17.21
N ARG A 252 -5.61 -6.33 -18.01
CA ARG A 252 -4.48 -5.82 -18.79
C ARG A 252 -3.26 -5.38 -17.96
N PHE A 253 -3.40 -5.11 -16.66
CA PHE A 253 -2.29 -4.81 -15.75
C PHE A 253 -2.02 -5.94 -14.75
N THR A 254 -2.77 -7.05 -14.83
CA THR A 254 -2.56 -8.22 -13.97
C THR A 254 -1.46 -9.10 -14.55
N ILE A 255 -0.48 -9.43 -13.72
CA ILE A 255 0.59 -10.36 -14.04
C ILE A 255 0.19 -11.67 -13.36
N ASP A 256 -0.29 -12.61 -14.17
CA ASP A 256 -0.73 -13.93 -13.70
C ASP A 256 0.29 -14.98 -14.09
N LEU A 257 0.95 -15.61 -13.11
CA LEU A 257 1.84 -16.75 -13.32
C LEU A 257 1.08 -18.04 -13.02
N ARG A 258 1.01 -18.94 -14.01
CA ARG A 258 0.30 -20.22 -13.87
C ARG A 258 1.12 -21.25 -13.11
N ASP A 259 2.42 -21.28 -13.33
CA ASP A 259 3.35 -22.21 -12.71
C ASP A 259 4.74 -21.57 -12.47
N TYR A 260 5.60 -22.31 -11.78
CA TYR A 260 6.97 -21.88 -11.43
C TYR A 260 7.84 -21.57 -12.67
N SER A 261 7.64 -22.27 -13.78
CA SER A 261 8.48 -22.11 -14.98
C SER A 261 8.29 -20.75 -15.65
N GLU A 262 7.12 -20.14 -15.48
CA GLU A 262 6.79 -18.81 -16.01
C GLU A 262 7.46 -17.66 -15.23
N LEU A 263 8.09 -17.93 -14.08
CA LEU A 263 8.74 -16.90 -13.26
C LEU A 263 9.77 -16.11 -14.07
N ARG A 264 10.53 -16.77 -14.96
CA ARG A 264 11.50 -16.10 -15.85
C ARG A 264 10.86 -15.03 -16.75
N GLY A 265 9.60 -15.21 -17.15
CA GLY A 265 8.83 -14.26 -17.95
C GLY A 265 8.07 -13.22 -17.14
N ALA A 266 8.06 -13.30 -15.80
CA ALA A 266 7.26 -12.41 -14.96
C ALA A 266 7.69 -10.94 -15.08
N PHE A 267 9.00 -10.67 -15.12
CA PHE A 267 9.52 -9.32 -15.32
C PHE A 267 9.12 -8.72 -16.66
N ASP A 268 9.21 -9.51 -17.73
CA ASP A 268 8.78 -9.11 -19.06
C ASP A 268 7.29 -8.70 -19.08
N ARG A 269 6.45 -9.47 -18.39
CA ARG A 269 5.01 -9.15 -18.21
C ARG A 269 4.79 -7.87 -17.40
N ILE A 270 5.58 -7.64 -16.35
CA ILE A 270 5.54 -6.39 -15.56
C ILE A 270 5.95 -5.20 -16.43
N LEU A 271 7.03 -5.30 -17.20
CA LEU A 271 7.46 -4.27 -18.14
C LEU A 271 6.37 -3.99 -19.17
N GLY A 272 5.76 -5.03 -19.74
CA GLY A 272 4.64 -4.90 -20.65
C GLY A 272 3.44 -4.17 -20.03
N ALA A 273 3.18 -4.34 -18.73
CA ALA A 273 2.14 -3.59 -18.03
C ALA A 273 2.49 -2.10 -17.91
N PHE A 274 3.75 -1.76 -17.62
CA PHE A 274 4.21 -0.38 -17.65
C PHE A 274 4.18 0.24 -19.06
N GLU A 275 4.49 -0.52 -20.11
CA GLU A 275 4.43 -0.08 -21.50
C GLU A 275 3.00 0.25 -21.93
N ARG A 276 2.03 -0.55 -21.47
CA ARG A 276 0.61 -0.22 -21.62
C ARG A 276 0.23 1.03 -20.83
N ALA A 277 0.79 1.21 -19.62
CA ALA A 277 0.54 2.37 -18.79
C ALA A 277 1.11 3.67 -19.40
N ASP A 278 2.23 3.62 -20.10
CA ASP A 278 2.82 4.78 -20.82
C ASP A 278 1.87 5.34 -21.91
N ARG A 279 0.88 4.54 -22.35
CA ARG A 279 -0.09 4.91 -23.37
C ARG A 279 -1.42 5.38 -22.80
N GLU A 280 -1.58 5.37 -21.48
CA GLU A 280 -2.80 5.88 -20.86
C GLU A 280 -2.84 7.41 -21.00
N PRO A 281 -3.96 7.97 -21.48
CA PRO A 281 -4.11 9.41 -21.64
C PRO A 281 -4.11 10.12 -20.29
#